data_AF-A0A2M8ISV2-F1
#
_entry.id   AF-A0A2M8ISV2-F1
#
_cell.length_a   1.000
_cell.length_b   1.000
_cell.length_c   1.000
_cell.angle_alpha   90.00
_cell.angle_beta   90.00
_cell.angle_gamma   90.00
#
_symmetry.space_group_name_H-M   'P 1'
#
loop_
_entity.id
_entity.type
_entity.pdbx_description
1 polymer ?
#
loop_
_entity_poly.entity_id
_entity_poly.type
_entity_poly.pdbx_seq_one_letter_code
_entity_poly.pdbx_strand_id
1 'polypeptide(L)'
;SPVAPQGADLARAKGWLAGATRPLAIVGLDMLSGDSGCVLRAFLEHFAIPFITTYKAKGVIAEDHPLCLGGAGLSPLADGHLLPLVQQADLILCIGYDPIEMRPGWREAWDPARQKVIDIAPVQNDHYMHQAGLSFVADPGATLEALAQGAAARATWPEGEPRATRA
;
A
#
# COMPACT_ATOMS: atom_id res chain seq x y z
N SER A 1 -6.43 0.77 -23.10
CA SER A 1 -6.74 -0.29 -22.13
C SER A 1 -5.71 -0.26 -21.02
N PRO A 2 -6.10 -0.52 -19.76
CA PRO A 2 -5.17 -0.55 -18.65
C PRO A 2 -4.10 -1.63 -18.87
N VAL A 3 -2.86 -1.33 -18.50
CA VAL A 3 -1.73 -2.26 -18.59
C VAL A 3 -1.59 -2.97 -17.25
N ALA A 4 -1.60 -4.30 -17.27
CA ALA A 4 -1.34 -5.12 -16.09
C ALA A 4 0.07 -5.75 -16.17
N PRO A 5 0.76 -5.93 -15.03
CA PRO A 5 2.05 -6.62 -15.02
C PRO A 5 1.88 -8.11 -15.32
N GLN A 6 2.97 -8.75 -15.77
CA GLN A 6 3.03 -10.18 -16.08
C GLN A 6 4.45 -10.72 -15.87
N GLY A 7 4.60 -12.04 -15.87
CA GLY A 7 5.91 -12.70 -15.81
C GLY A 7 6.51 -12.84 -14.41
N ALA A 8 7.83 -12.89 -14.34
CA ALA A 8 8.57 -13.29 -13.14
C ALA A 8 8.39 -12.32 -11.96
N ASP A 9 8.35 -11.01 -12.21
CA ASP A 9 8.18 -10.02 -11.14
C ASP A 9 6.78 -10.06 -10.54
N LEU A 10 5.73 -10.27 -11.35
CA LEU A 10 4.38 -10.51 -10.84
C LEU A 10 4.35 -11.80 -9.99
N ALA A 11 4.98 -12.88 -10.44
CA ALA A 11 5.04 -14.12 -9.66
C ALA A 11 5.77 -13.91 -8.32
N ARG A 12 6.85 -13.12 -8.31
CA ARG A 12 7.59 -12.74 -7.11
C ARG A 12 6.74 -11.89 -6.16
N ALA A 13 6.02 -10.90 -6.68
CA ALA A 13 5.10 -10.07 -5.92
C ALA A 13 3.97 -10.89 -5.28
N LYS A 14 3.38 -11.85 -6.01
CA LYS A 14 2.42 -12.81 -5.45
C LYS A 14 3.02 -13.65 -4.32
N GLY A 15 4.26 -14.11 -4.46
CA GLY A 15 4.97 -14.82 -3.41
C GLY A 15 5.23 -13.94 -2.17
N TRP A 16 5.54 -12.66 -2.36
CA TRP A 16 5.69 -11.70 -1.27
C TRP A 16 4.38 -11.47 -0.53
N LEU A 17 3.28 -11.25 -1.27
CA LEU A 17 1.93 -11.07 -0.72
C LEU A 17 1.45 -12.31 0.05
N ALA A 18 1.59 -13.51 -0.52
CA ALA A 18 1.17 -14.76 0.12
C ALA A 18 1.96 -15.07 1.41
N GLY A 19 3.23 -14.67 1.45
CA GLY A 19 4.11 -14.86 2.59
C GLY A 19 4.07 -13.76 3.65
N ALA A 20 3.36 -12.65 3.41
CA ALA A 20 3.33 -11.51 4.32
C ALA A 20 2.56 -11.85 5.61
N THR A 21 3.13 -11.44 6.74
CA THR A 21 2.53 -11.58 8.07
C THR A 21 2.03 -10.24 8.62
N ARG A 22 2.61 -9.13 8.14
CA ARG A 22 2.25 -7.75 8.51
C ARG A 22 2.22 -6.88 7.24
N PRO A 23 1.30 -7.13 6.29
CA PRO A 23 1.16 -6.29 5.10
C PRO A 23 0.50 -4.95 5.46
N LEU A 24 0.98 -3.87 4.86
CA LEU A 24 0.41 -2.53 5.00
C LEU A 24 0.31 -1.89 3.61
N ALA A 25 -0.79 -1.21 3.32
CA ALA A 25 -0.94 -0.43 2.10
C ALA A 25 -0.79 1.08 2.37
N ILE A 26 -0.11 1.78 1.47
CA ILE A 26 -0.09 3.23 1.35
C ILE A 26 -0.77 3.56 0.03
N VAL A 27 -1.92 4.24 0.10
CA VAL A 27 -2.80 4.51 -1.03
C VAL A 27 -2.70 5.98 -1.41
N GLY A 28 -2.32 6.26 -2.65
CA GLY A 28 -2.17 7.62 -3.15
C GLY A 28 -3.18 8.05 -4.21
N LEU A 29 -2.92 9.21 -4.80
CA LEU A 29 -3.86 9.95 -5.66
C LEU A 29 -4.38 9.14 -6.85
N ASP A 30 -3.53 8.31 -7.48
CA ASP A 30 -3.90 7.63 -8.73
C ASP A 30 -5.03 6.60 -8.54
N MET A 31 -5.32 6.24 -7.29
CA MET A 31 -6.46 5.37 -6.94
C MET A 31 -7.82 6.08 -6.95
N LEU A 32 -7.87 7.40 -7.11
CA LEU A 32 -9.11 8.15 -7.28
C LEU A 32 -9.63 8.14 -8.73
N SER A 33 -8.92 7.52 -9.66
CA SER A 33 -9.30 7.48 -11.07
C SER A 33 -10.31 6.34 -11.37
N GLY A 34 -11.38 6.65 -12.11
CA GLY A 34 -12.35 5.66 -12.62
C GLY A 34 -12.98 4.77 -11.53
N ASP A 35 -13.08 3.47 -11.81
CA ASP A 35 -13.65 2.46 -10.90
C ASP A 35 -12.61 1.87 -9.92
N SER A 36 -11.41 2.47 -9.83
CA SER A 36 -10.28 1.91 -9.08
C SER A 36 -10.54 1.80 -7.57
N GLY A 37 -11.42 2.64 -7.01
CA GLY A 37 -11.82 2.57 -5.60
C GLY A 37 -12.54 1.26 -5.23
N CYS A 38 -13.35 0.71 -6.14
CA CYS A 38 -14.04 -0.58 -5.93
C CYS A 38 -13.04 -1.74 -5.92
N VAL A 39 -12.11 -1.74 -6.88
CA VAL A 39 -11.04 -2.75 -6.98
C VAL A 39 -10.12 -2.70 -5.76
N LEU A 40 -9.74 -1.50 -5.32
CA LEU A 40 -8.96 -1.30 -4.11
C LEU A 40 -9.64 -1.87 -2.87
N ARG A 41 -10.91 -1.53 -2.67
CA ARG A 41 -11.68 -2.03 -1.52
C ARG A 41 -11.71 -3.55 -1.54
N ALA A 42 -12.09 -4.16 -2.66
CA ALA A 42 -12.16 -5.60 -2.79
C ALA A 42 -10.81 -6.28 -2.52
N PHE A 43 -9.70 -5.71 -3.01
CA PHE A 43 -8.35 -6.21 -2.77
C PHE A 43 -7.97 -6.13 -1.28
N LEU A 44 -8.14 -4.98 -0.65
CA LEU A 44 -7.78 -4.76 0.75
C LEU A 44 -8.64 -5.63 1.68
N GLU A 45 -9.94 -5.76 1.41
CA GLU A 45 -10.85 -6.62 2.17
C GLU A 45 -10.50 -8.10 2.01
N HIS A 46 -10.24 -8.57 0.79
CA HIS A 46 -9.87 -9.97 0.53
C HIS A 46 -8.62 -10.38 1.31
N PHE A 47 -7.58 -9.54 1.34
CA PHE A 47 -6.34 -9.84 2.06
C PHE A 47 -6.30 -9.31 3.50
N ALA A 48 -7.37 -8.67 3.97
CA ALA A 48 -7.44 -7.98 5.27
C ALA A 48 -6.26 -7.02 5.51
N ILE A 49 -5.84 -6.27 4.49
CA ILE A 49 -4.67 -5.39 4.55
C ILE A 49 -5.08 -4.03 5.12
N PRO A 50 -4.56 -3.62 6.31
CA PRO A 50 -4.75 -2.27 6.80
C PRO A 50 -4.07 -1.26 5.87
N PHE A 51 -4.67 -0.07 5.75
CA PHE A 51 -4.19 0.93 4.80
C PHE A 51 -4.15 2.33 5.39
N ILE A 52 -3.18 3.08 4.88
CA ILE A 52 -3.00 4.52 5.08
C ILE A 52 -3.35 5.18 3.76
N THR A 53 -4.11 6.26 3.81
CA THR A 53 -4.28 7.14 2.64
C THR A 53 -3.28 8.27 2.68
N THR A 54 -2.75 8.71 1.55
CA THR A 54 -2.25 10.08 1.48
C THR A 54 -3.42 11.03 1.66
N TYR A 55 -3.15 12.29 2.02
CA TYR A 55 -4.22 13.29 2.11
C TYR A 55 -4.92 13.53 0.77
N LYS A 56 -4.25 13.30 -0.36
CA LYS A 56 -4.86 13.42 -1.68
C LYS A 56 -5.77 12.25 -2.03
N ALA A 57 -5.60 11.09 -1.38
CA ALA A 57 -6.41 9.89 -1.58
C ALA A 57 -7.50 9.69 -0.52
N LYS A 58 -7.62 10.60 0.47
CA LYS A 58 -8.69 10.53 1.49
C LYS A 58 -10.06 10.45 0.82
N GLY A 59 -10.89 9.52 1.29
CA GLY A 59 -12.23 9.28 0.76
C GLY A 59 -12.29 8.29 -0.41
N VAL A 60 -11.16 7.78 -0.93
CA VAL A 60 -11.17 6.66 -1.89
C VAL A 60 -11.88 5.42 -1.32
N ILE A 61 -11.73 5.21 -0.02
CA ILE A 61 -12.55 4.33 0.81
C ILE A 61 -13.00 5.17 2.02
N ALA A 62 -14.19 4.89 2.54
CA ALA A 62 -14.73 5.59 3.70
C ALA A 62 -13.78 5.47 4.91
N GLU A 63 -13.60 6.57 5.65
CA GLU A 63 -12.58 6.63 6.70
C GLU A 63 -12.93 5.79 7.95
N ASP A 64 -14.21 5.49 8.14
CA ASP A 64 -14.71 4.60 9.19
C ASP A 64 -14.44 3.12 8.89
N HIS A 65 -14.09 2.77 7.65
CA HIS A 65 -13.83 1.41 7.20
C HIS A 65 -12.80 0.69 8.09
N PRO A 66 -13.06 -0.54 8.59
CA PRO A 66 -12.27 -1.19 9.65
C PRO A 66 -10.77 -1.33 9.37
N LEU A 67 -10.36 -1.38 8.09
CA LEU A 67 -8.96 -1.43 7.65
C LEU A 67 -8.28 -0.06 7.48
N CYS A 68 -9.04 1.04 7.51
CA CYS A 68 -8.50 2.38 7.36
C CYS A 68 -7.82 2.83 8.66
N LEU A 69 -6.55 3.22 8.54
CA LEU A 69 -5.73 3.77 9.63
C LEU A 69 -5.71 5.30 9.63
N GLY A 70 -6.39 5.93 8.67
CA GLY A 70 -6.44 7.38 8.50
C GLY A 70 -5.52 7.88 7.39
N GLY A 71 -5.18 9.17 7.47
CA GLY A 71 -4.40 9.87 6.46
C GLY A 71 -3.00 10.23 6.92
N ALA A 72 -2.03 10.21 6.02
CA ALA A 72 -0.67 10.72 6.21
C ALA A 72 -0.30 11.78 5.16
N GLY A 73 0.77 12.54 5.44
CA GLY A 73 1.36 13.52 4.50
C GLY A 73 1.29 14.99 4.93
N LEU A 74 0.64 15.31 6.05
CA LEU A 74 0.63 16.68 6.61
C LEU A 74 0.93 16.73 8.11
N SER A 75 0.26 15.89 8.91
CA SER A 75 0.21 16.02 10.37
C SER A 75 1.31 15.20 11.06
N PRO A 76 2.25 15.84 11.78
CA PRO A 76 3.22 15.10 12.61
C PRO A 76 2.55 14.26 13.71
N LEU A 77 1.33 14.64 14.14
CA LEU A 77 0.56 13.83 15.09
C LEU A 77 0.11 12.51 14.47
N ALA A 78 -0.22 12.51 13.17
CA ALA A 78 -0.53 11.28 12.43
C ALA A 78 0.72 10.41 12.30
N ASP A 79 1.84 11.01 11.92
CA ASP A 79 3.12 10.31 11.76
C ASP A 79 3.54 9.57 13.04
N GLY A 80 3.27 10.13 14.23
CA GLY A 80 3.63 9.55 15.52
C GLY A 80 3.00 8.17 15.81
N HIS A 81 1.87 7.84 15.18
CA HIS A 81 1.24 6.53 15.32
C HIS A 81 1.29 5.69 14.04
N LEU A 82 1.34 6.32 12.86
CA LEU A 82 1.42 5.62 11.58
C LEU A 82 2.82 5.08 11.26
N LEU A 83 3.89 5.85 11.45
CA LEU A 83 5.24 5.41 11.11
C LEU A 83 5.72 4.18 11.91
N PRO A 84 5.40 4.02 13.21
CA PRO A 84 5.72 2.80 13.93
C PRO A 84 5.09 1.53 13.30
N LEU A 85 3.88 1.63 12.73
CA LEU A 85 3.27 0.51 12.00
C LEU A 85 3.96 0.26 10.65
N VAL A 86 4.31 1.33 9.92
CA VAL A 86 5.08 1.23 8.67
C VAL A 86 6.39 0.49 8.91
N GLN A 87 7.09 0.77 10.02
CA GLN A 87 8.35 0.11 10.39
C GLN A 87 8.18 -1.35 10.81
N GLN A 88 6.99 -1.75 11.29
CA GLN A 88 6.67 -3.13 11.66
C GLN A 88 6.23 -3.98 10.46
N ALA A 89 5.79 -3.35 9.38
CA ALA A 89 5.30 -4.05 8.20
C ALA A 89 6.41 -4.88 7.54
N ASP A 90 6.13 -6.13 7.20
CA ASP A 90 7.06 -6.98 6.44
C ASP A 90 6.84 -6.90 4.92
N LEU A 91 5.69 -6.36 4.52
CA LEU A 91 5.32 -6.01 3.16
C LEU A 91 4.63 -4.64 3.15
N ILE A 92 5.16 -3.70 2.37
CA ILE A 92 4.52 -2.41 2.08
C ILE A 92 4.07 -2.41 0.62
N LEU A 93 2.79 -2.10 0.40
CA LEU A 93 2.20 -1.90 -0.91
C LEU A 93 1.97 -0.40 -1.12
N CYS A 94 2.77 0.23 -1.96
CA CYS A 94 2.55 1.58 -2.43
C CYS A 94 1.62 1.50 -3.65
N ILE A 95 0.38 1.94 -3.50
CA ILE A 95 -0.69 1.76 -4.50
C ILE A 95 -1.13 3.13 -5.01
N GLY A 96 -0.77 3.45 -6.25
CA GLY A 96 -1.04 4.75 -6.87
C GLY A 96 -0.44 5.92 -6.07
N TYR A 97 0.65 5.67 -5.36
CA TYR A 97 1.28 6.57 -4.42
C TYR A 97 2.50 7.24 -5.03
N ASP A 98 2.52 8.57 -5.03
CA ASP A 98 3.70 9.36 -5.38
C ASP A 98 4.36 9.90 -4.09
N PRO A 99 5.69 9.72 -3.91
CA PRO A 99 6.40 10.29 -2.77
C PRO A 99 6.17 11.78 -2.50
N ILE A 100 5.90 12.59 -3.54
CA ILE A 100 5.60 14.03 -3.40
C ILE A 100 4.36 14.29 -2.53
N GLU A 101 3.51 13.28 -2.32
CA GLU A 101 2.33 13.37 -1.47
C GLU A 101 2.68 13.37 0.03
N MET A 102 3.92 13.02 0.40
CA MET A 102 4.37 13.00 1.80
C MET A 102 5.35 14.13 2.12
N ARG A 103 5.41 14.49 3.40
CA ARG A 103 6.39 15.43 3.95
C ARG A 103 7.76 14.78 4.16
N PRO A 104 8.84 15.58 4.36
CA PRO A 104 10.20 15.06 4.53
C PRO A 104 10.42 14.05 5.68
N GLY A 105 9.50 13.96 6.64
CA GLY A 105 9.53 12.96 7.71
C GLY A 105 9.25 11.52 7.24
N TRP A 106 8.72 11.36 6.03
CA TRP A 106 8.51 10.07 5.39
C TRP A 106 9.67 9.63 4.48
N ARG A 107 10.76 10.41 4.42
CA ARG A 107 11.98 9.96 3.73
C ARG A 107 12.54 8.74 4.44
N GLU A 108 12.83 7.68 3.70
CA GLU A 108 13.31 6.41 4.24
C GLU A 108 12.43 5.90 5.41
N ALA A 109 11.10 6.03 5.27
CA ALA A 109 10.13 5.55 6.27
C ALA A 109 10.19 4.03 6.50
N TRP A 110 10.88 3.31 5.61
CA TRP A 110 11.15 1.88 5.67
C TRP A 110 12.55 1.58 5.15
N ASP A 111 13.03 0.36 5.42
CA ASP A 111 14.32 -0.14 4.94
C ASP A 111 14.12 -1.28 3.93
N PRO A 112 14.41 -1.09 2.64
CA PRO A 112 14.24 -2.12 1.60
C PRO A 112 15.16 -3.35 1.79
N ALA A 113 16.20 -3.25 2.62
CA ALA A 113 17.02 -4.42 2.98
C ALA A 113 16.32 -5.32 4.00
N ARG A 114 15.29 -4.81 4.68
CA ARG A 114 14.56 -5.51 5.76
C ARG A 114 13.09 -5.76 5.40
N GLN A 115 12.49 -4.87 4.63
CA GLN A 115 11.07 -4.87 4.31
C GLN A 115 10.89 -5.08 2.81
N LYS A 116 9.92 -5.91 2.44
CA LYS A 116 9.52 -6.05 1.04
C LYS A 116 8.65 -4.85 0.69
N VAL A 117 8.98 -4.16 -0.38
CA VAL A 117 8.22 -3.00 -0.83
C VAL A 117 7.89 -3.15 -2.30
N ILE A 118 6.61 -3.05 -2.62
CA ILE A 118 6.08 -3.08 -3.98
C ILE A 118 5.51 -1.72 -4.29
N ASP A 119 6.07 -1.06 -5.29
CA ASP A 119 5.58 0.19 -5.83
C ASP A 119 4.71 -0.06 -7.06
N ILE A 120 3.52 0.54 -7.10
CA ILE A 120 2.53 0.37 -8.15
C ILE A 120 2.03 1.75 -8.53
N ALA A 121 2.47 2.24 -9.67
CA ALA A 121 2.11 3.57 -10.16
C ALA A 121 2.08 3.60 -11.69
N PRO A 122 1.29 4.49 -12.30
CA PRO A 122 1.26 4.64 -13.76
C PRO A 122 2.56 5.26 -14.32
N VAL A 123 3.36 5.89 -13.47
CA VAL A 123 4.62 6.56 -13.83
C VAL A 123 5.73 6.05 -12.91
N GLN A 124 6.96 5.97 -13.44
CA GLN A 124 8.12 5.60 -12.66
C GLN A 124 8.44 6.65 -11.58
N ASN A 125 8.70 6.19 -10.37
CA ASN A 125 9.23 7.02 -9.28
C ASN A 125 10.74 7.28 -9.47
N ASP A 126 11.12 8.55 -9.60
CA ASP A 126 12.50 9.02 -9.77
C ASP A 126 12.94 9.99 -8.65
N HIS A 127 12.12 10.16 -7.61
CA HIS A 127 12.34 11.15 -6.56
C HIS A 127 13.27 10.67 -5.43
N TYR A 128 13.51 9.36 -5.32
CA TYR A 128 14.36 8.71 -4.31
C TYR A 128 14.03 9.08 -2.84
N MET A 129 12.77 9.40 -2.51
CA MET A 129 12.36 9.57 -1.11
C MET A 129 12.32 8.27 -0.32
N HIS A 130 12.20 7.15 -1.03
CA HIS A 130 12.25 5.79 -0.53
C HIS A 130 12.57 4.86 -1.70
N GLN A 131 12.95 3.63 -1.39
CA GLN A 131 13.23 2.60 -2.40
C GLN A 131 12.20 1.47 -2.33
N ALA A 132 11.96 0.83 -3.48
CA ALA A 132 11.13 -0.35 -3.59
C ALA A 132 11.94 -1.55 -4.11
N GLY A 133 11.62 -2.75 -3.62
CA GLY A 133 12.26 -3.98 -4.10
C GLY A 133 11.64 -4.49 -5.40
N LEU A 134 10.39 -4.10 -5.68
CA LEU A 134 9.70 -4.31 -6.95
C LEU A 134 8.94 -3.02 -7.30
N SER A 135 8.93 -2.67 -8.59
CA SER A 135 8.17 -1.52 -9.10
C SER A 135 7.42 -1.94 -10.36
N PHE A 136 6.11 -1.70 -10.37
CA PHE A 136 5.23 -1.90 -11.51
C PHE A 136 4.79 -0.55 -12.05
N VAL A 137 5.36 -0.16 -13.21
CA VAL A 137 4.89 0.99 -13.98
C VAL A 137 3.70 0.53 -14.83
N ALA A 138 2.51 0.56 -14.23
CA ALA A 138 1.31 -0.08 -14.74
C ALA A 138 0.05 0.58 -14.16
N ASP A 139 -1.12 0.19 -14.67
CA ASP A 139 -2.38 0.61 -14.07
C ASP A 139 -2.53 0.00 -12.67
N PRO A 140 -2.75 0.81 -11.60
CA PRO A 140 -2.85 0.27 -10.26
C PRO A 140 -4.00 -0.72 -10.07
N GLY A 141 -5.19 -0.41 -10.59
CA GLY A 141 -6.36 -1.28 -10.47
C GLY A 141 -6.12 -2.64 -11.13
N ALA A 142 -5.68 -2.65 -12.38
CA ALA A 142 -5.37 -3.88 -13.11
C ALA A 142 -4.22 -4.66 -12.45
N THR A 143 -3.27 -3.97 -11.81
CA THR A 143 -2.21 -4.62 -11.03
C THR A 143 -2.76 -5.32 -9.78
N LEU A 144 -3.69 -4.70 -9.06
CA LEU A 144 -4.34 -5.33 -7.90
C LEU A 144 -5.15 -6.57 -8.29
N GLU A 145 -5.88 -6.51 -9.41
CA GLU A 145 -6.59 -7.68 -9.96
C GLU A 145 -5.61 -8.81 -10.30
N ALA A 146 -4.51 -8.47 -10.99
CA ALA A 146 -3.48 -9.44 -11.35
C ALA A 146 -2.85 -10.09 -10.11
N LEU A 147 -2.57 -9.31 -9.06
CA LEU A 147 -2.03 -9.80 -7.79
C LEU A 147 -3.02 -10.72 -7.05
N ALA A 148 -4.30 -10.35 -7.02
CA ALA A 148 -5.34 -11.11 -6.36
C ALA A 148 -5.63 -12.46 -7.04
N GLN A 149 -5.41 -12.57 -8.35
CA GLN A 149 -5.75 -13.77 -9.11
C GLN A 149 -5.00 -15.01 -8.60
N GLY A 150 -5.77 -15.97 -8.07
CA GLY A 150 -5.26 -17.24 -7.56
C GLY A 150 -4.58 -17.17 -6.19
N ALA A 151 -4.62 -16.01 -5.52
CA ALA A 151 -4.02 -15.81 -4.20
C ALA A 151 -5.07 -15.96 -3.09
N ALA A 152 -4.80 -16.87 -2.15
CA ALA A 152 -5.66 -17.10 -1.00
C ALA A 152 -5.39 -16.09 0.12
N ALA A 153 -6.46 -15.64 0.77
CA ALA A 153 -6.39 -14.83 1.97
C ALA A 153 -5.87 -15.63 3.16
N ARG A 154 -5.23 -14.94 4.10
CA ARG A 154 -4.80 -15.50 5.39
C ARG A 154 -4.90 -14.45 6.49
N ALA A 155 -4.93 -14.89 7.74
CA ALA A 155 -4.78 -13.98 8.86
C ALA A 155 -3.39 -13.33 8.84
N THR A 156 -3.37 -12.02 9.05
CA THR A 156 -2.18 -11.17 9.16
C THR A 156 -2.33 -10.29 10.40
N TRP A 157 -1.24 -9.64 10.81
CA TRP A 157 -1.17 -8.86 12.05
C TRP A 157 -1.61 -9.69 13.26
N PRO A 158 -0.83 -10.72 13.64
CA PRO A 158 -1.25 -11.73 14.62
C PRO A 158 -1.60 -11.15 15.99
N GLU A 159 -1.00 -10.02 16.37
CA GLU A 159 -1.27 -9.34 17.64
C GLU A 159 -2.31 -8.22 17.50
N GLY A 160 -2.88 -8.03 16.31
CA GLY A 160 -3.88 -7.01 16.03
C GLY A 160 -3.35 -5.58 16.13
N GLU A 161 -2.03 -5.38 15.95
CA GLU A 161 -1.33 -4.11 16.12
C GLU A 161 -2.02 -2.91 15.41
N PRO A 162 -2.54 -3.04 14.16
CA PRO A 162 -3.21 -1.93 13.48
C PRO A 162 -4.45 -1.40 14.21
N ARG A 163 -5.18 -2.26 14.95
CA ARG A 163 -6.39 -1.84 15.67
C ARG A 163 -6.09 -0.87 16.80
N ALA A 164 -4.92 -0.99 17.43
CA ALA A 164 -4.48 -0.09 18.51
C ALA A 164 -4.09 1.31 18.01
N THR A 165 -3.99 1.48 16.69
CA THR A 165 -3.51 2.72 16.06
C THR A 165 -4.66 3.57 15.52
N ARG A 166 -5.90 3.04 15.50
CA ARG A 166 -7.09 3.81 15.13
C ARG A 166 -7.44 4.74 16.30
N ALA A 167 -7.26 6.05 16.08
CA ALA A 167 -7.64 7.10 17.03
C ALA A 167 -9.16 7.31 17.08
#